data_AF-A0A7K0RBW1-F1
#
_entry.id   AF-A0A7K0RBW1-F1
#
_cell.length_a   1.000
_cell.length_b   1.000
_cell.length_c   1.000
_cell.angle_alpha   90.00
_cell.angle_beta   90.00
_cell.angle_gamma   90.00
#
_symmetry.space_group_name_H-M   'P 1'
#
loop_
_entity.id
_entity.type
_entity.pdbx_description
1 polymer ?
#
loop_
_entity_poly.entity_id
_entity_poly.type
_entity_poly.pdbx_seq_one_letter_code
_entity_poly.pdbx_strand_id
1 'polypeptide(L)'
;MAQKNKPAAEMTYSYLGPAGTFTEIALGQVPEAQGASWRAVHNVGEALDDVSTGRSVAAMIAIENSIEGGVTATQDALANIPDVRIIGEYIVPVTFDLVARSGTELADVRIVNAHPVAYAQCRGWLEANLPRHGHIPSPSNVAAAADLLESTNAEAAIAPPGIGAHYDVTVLAAGIGDSAHAETRFVL
;
A
#
# COMPACT_ATOMS: atom_id res chain seq x y z
N MET A 1 25.46 15.15 -40.40
CA MET A 1 25.75 14.94 -38.97
C MET A 1 24.58 14.15 -38.40
N ALA A 2 24.83 12.93 -37.92
CA ALA A 2 23.78 12.05 -37.42
C ALA A 2 23.21 12.61 -36.12
N GLN A 3 21.91 12.88 -36.12
CA GLN A 3 21.14 13.30 -34.95
C GLN A 3 21.07 12.07 -34.03
N LYS A 4 21.88 12.07 -32.96
CA LYS A 4 21.79 11.05 -31.92
C LYS A 4 20.38 11.11 -31.34
N ASN A 5 19.65 10.01 -31.50
CA ASN A 5 18.35 9.80 -30.87
C ASN A 5 18.54 9.97 -29.35
N LYS A 6 17.99 11.04 -28.77
CA LYS A 6 17.89 11.18 -27.32
C LYS A 6 16.98 10.04 -26.87
N PRO A 7 17.34 9.23 -25.85
CA PRO A 7 16.39 8.27 -25.30
C PRO A 7 15.11 9.02 -24.95
N ALA A 8 13.93 8.45 -25.21
CA ALA A 8 12.70 8.96 -24.62
C ALA A 8 13.00 9.16 -23.12
N ALA A 9 12.72 10.36 -22.59
CA ALA A 9 12.90 10.59 -21.17
C ALA A 9 12.11 9.50 -20.44
N GLU A 10 12.78 8.74 -19.58
CA GLU A 10 12.18 7.62 -18.89
C GLU A 10 11.02 8.15 -18.05
N MET A 11 9.79 7.83 -18.47
CA MET A 11 8.58 8.26 -17.78
C MET A 11 8.66 7.68 -16.36
N THR A 12 8.65 8.55 -15.36
CA THR A 12 8.74 8.15 -13.95
C THR A 12 7.46 8.52 -13.23
N TYR A 13 6.88 7.58 -12.49
CA TYR A 13 5.67 7.78 -11.70
C TYR A 13 6.00 7.61 -10.22
N SER A 14 5.62 8.57 -9.39
CA SER A 14 5.78 8.44 -7.94
C SER A 14 4.52 7.83 -7.31
N TYR A 15 4.69 7.07 -6.24
CA TYR A 15 3.57 6.59 -5.43
C TYR A 15 3.96 6.50 -3.97
N LEU A 16 2.99 6.65 -3.06
CA LEU A 16 3.22 6.46 -1.64
C LEU A 16 3.56 4.98 -1.37
N GLY A 17 4.83 4.74 -1.06
CA GLY A 17 5.40 3.42 -0.88
C GLY A 17 5.19 2.83 0.52
N PRO A 18 5.84 1.69 0.82
CA PRO A 18 6.76 0.94 -0.04
C PRO A 18 6.06 0.16 -1.17
N ALA A 19 6.83 -0.58 -1.98
CA ALA A 19 6.29 -1.55 -2.94
C ALA A 19 5.43 -2.61 -2.23
N GLY A 20 4.36 -3.06 -2.89
CA GLY A 20 3.35 -3.99 -2.35
C GLY A 20 2.17 -3.30 -1.66
N THR A 21 2.09 -1.97 -1.66
CA THR A 21 0.94 -1.23 -1.10
C THR A 21 -0.25 -1.19 -2.06
N PHE A 22 -1.44 -0.83 -1.54
CA PHE A 22 -2.60 -0.53 -2.39
C PHE A 22 -2.35 0.64 -3.35
N THR A 23 -1.47 1.58 -2.99
CA THR A 23 -1.08 2.67 -3.89
C THR A 23 -0.32 2.15 -5.11
N GLU A 24 0.54 1.15 -4.93
CA GLU A 24 1.21 0.48 -6.06
C GLU A 24 0.22 -0.30 -6.92
N ILE A 25 -0.73 -1.00 -6.30
CA ILE A 25 -1.82 -1.68 -7.01
C ILE A 25 -2.63 -0.69 -7.85
N ALA A 26 -2.94 0.49 -7.30
CA ALA A 26 -3.63 1.56 -8.02
C ALA A 26 -2.79 2.08 -9.20
N LEU A 27 -1.49 2.32 -9.01
CA LEU A 27 -0.59 2.73 -10.09
C LEU A 27 -0.53 1.69 -11.21
N GLY A 28 -0.61 0.40 -10.86
CA GLY A 28 -0.70 -0.69 -11.83
C GLY A 28 -1.97 -0.71 -12.68
N GLN A 29 -3.00 0.08 -12.36
CA GLN A 29 -4.17 0.25 -13.21
C GLN A 29 -3.97 1.32 -14.29
N VAL A 30 -2.91 2.13 -14.21
CA VAL A 30 -2.61 3.21 -15.17
C VAL A 30 -1.93 2.61 -16.41
N PRO A 31 -2.56 2.64 -17.60
CA PRO A 31 -1.96 2.08 -18.82
C PRO A 31 -0.63 2.74 -19.20
N GLU A 32 -0.53 4.05 -19.04
CA GLU A 32 0.66 4.85 -19.37
C GLU A 32 1.83 4.59 -18.43
N ALA A 33 1.57 4.11 -17.21
CA ALA A 33 2.61 3.74 -16.25
C ALA A 33 3.18 2.33 -16.50
N GLN A 34 2.54 1.50 -17.33
CA GLN A 34 3.03 0.15 -17.61
C GLN A 34 4.37 0.19 -18.35
N GLY A 35 5.40 -0.44 -17.77
CA GLY A 35 6.76 -0.43 -18.31
C GLY A 35 7.53 0.87 -18.08
N ALA A 36 6.94 1.83 -17.36
CA ALA A 36 7.59 3.05 -16.90
C ALA A 36 8.38 2.79 -15.61
N SER A 37 9.22 3.73 -15.20
CA SER A 37 9.92 3.67 -13.91
C SER A 37 8.97 4.07 -12.78
N TRP A 38 8.87 3.25 -11.73
CA TRP A 38 8.02 3.55 -10.57
C TRP A 38 8.87 3.87 -9.35
N ARG A 39 8.62 5.03 -8.75
CA ARG A 39 9.35 5.55 -7.60
C ARG A 39 8.47 5.50 -6.36
N ALA A 40 8.77 4.58 -5.45
CA ALA A 40 8.21 4.60 -4.11
C ALA A 40 8.77 5.79 -3.32
N VAL A 41 7.90 6.61 -2.75
CA VAL A 41 8.26 7.74 -1.88
C VAL A 41 7.69 7.57 -0.47
N HIS A 42 8.18 8.37 0.48
CA HIS A 42 7.87 8.18 1.90
C HIS A 42 6.60 8.90 2.37
N ASN A 43 6.15 9.92 1.64
CA ASN A 43 4.97 10.70 2.00
C ASN A 43 4.35 11.39 0.78
N VAL A 44 3.12 11.87 0.93
CA VAL A 44 2.36 12.55 -0.15
C VAL A 44 3.04 13.84 -0.61
N GLY A 45 3.66 14.59 0.31
CA GLY A 45 4.38 15.81 -0.04
C GLY A 45 5.56 15.54 -0.97
N GLU A 46 6.34 14.48 -0.72
CA GLU A 46 7.42 14.04 -1.61
C GLU A 46 6.87 13.62 -2.99
N ALA A 47 5.75 12.90 -3.02
CA ALA A 47 5.12 12.48 -4.28
C ALA A 47 4.73 13.68 -5.15
N LEU A 48 4.13 14.70 -4.54
CA LEU A 48 3.68 15.91 -5.23
C LEU A 48 4.85 16.85 -5.59
N ASP A 49 5.90 16.92 -4.76
CA ASP A 49 7.14 17.63 -5.09
C ASP A 49 7.86 16.98 -6.28
N ASP A 50 7.86 15.65 -6.38
CA ASP A 50 8.39 14.94 -7.55
C ASP A 50 7.69 15.38 -8.84
N VAL A 51 6.37 15.59 -8.81
CA VAL A 51 5.60 16.10 -9.95
C VAL A 51 5.93 17.56 -10.24
N SER A 52 5.90 18.42 -9.22
CA SER A 52 6.15 19.86 -9.37
C SER A 52 7.55 20.16 -9.91
N THR A 53 8.54 19.36 -9.50
CA THR A 53 9.95 19.51 -9.92
C THR A 53 10.30 18.73 -11.19
N GLY A 54 9.36 17.95 -11.75
CA GLY A 54 9.56 17.15 -12.96
C GLY A 54 10.43 15.90 -12.76
N ARG A 55 10.64 15.45 -11.52
CA ARG A 55 11.26 14.14 -11.23
C ARG A 55 10.33 12.98 -11.58
N SER A 56 9.02 13.21 -11.47
CA SER A 56 7.98 12.29 -11.92
C SER A 56 6.97 13.04 -12.80
N VAL A 57 6.38 12.34 -13.75
CA VAL A 57 5.38 12.90 -14.66
C VAL A 57 3.97 12.93 -14.04
N ALA A 58 3.73 12.07 -13.06
CA ALA A 58 2.51 12.01 -12.26
C ALA A 58 2.76 11.27 -10.94
N ALA A 59 1.84 11.37 -9.99
CA ALA A 59 1.93 10.71 -8.71
C ALA A 59 0.61 10.05 -8.28
N MET A 60 0.66 8.78 -7.89
CA MET A 60 -0.49 8.05 -7.38
C MET A 60 -0.63 8.26 -5.86
N ILE A 61 -1.77 8.78 -5.42
CA ILE A 61 -2.04 9.09 -4.01
C ILE A 61 -3.48 8.72 -3.61
N ALA A 62 -3.68 8.25 -2.39
CA ALA A 62 -5.01 7.95 -1.85
C ALA A 62 -5.72 9.23 -1.41
N ILE A 63 -6.99 9.42 -1.79
CA ILE A 63 -7.79 10.61 -1.41
C ILE A 63 -8.96 10.28 -0.48
N GLU A 64 -9.46 9.04 -0.52
CA GLU A 64 -10.63 8.61 0.25
C GLU A 64 -10.63 7.10 0.46
N ASN A 65 -11.02 6.66 1.66
CA ASN A 65 -11.31 5.27 2.00
C ASN A 65 -12.79 5.14 2.38
N SER A 66 -13.49 4.11 1.90
CA SER A 66 -14.93 3.95 2.13
C SER A 66 -15.32 3.65 3.59
N ILE A 67 -14.36 3.23 4.43
CA ILE A 67 -14.57 2.93 5.85
C ILE A 67 -14.12 4.09 6.74
N GLU A 68 -12.96 4.70 6.45
CA GLU A 68 -12.37 5.75 7.30
C GLU A 68 -12.66 7.18 6.83
N GLY A 69 -13.16 7.35 5.60
CA GLY A 69 -13.43 8.64 4.99
C GLY A 69 -12.22 9.25 4.26
N GLY A 70 -12.20 10.59 4.18
CA GLY A 70 -11.18 11.32 3.43
C GLY A 70 -9.77 11.19 4.01
N VAL A 71 -8.78 11.04 3.13
CA VAL A 71 -7.36 11.05 3.50
C VAL A 71 -6.91 12.50 3.63
N THR A 72 -7.07 13.07 4.83
CA THR A 72 -6.90 14.51 5.10
C THR A 72 -5.53 15.03 4.67
N ALA A 73 -4.45 14.30 4.96
CA ALA A 73 -3.09 14.69 4.56
C ALA A 73 -2.95 14.87 3.04
N THR A 74 -3.61 14.04 2.24
CA THR A 74 -3.63 14.19 0.79
C THR A 74 -4.46 15.39 0.36
N GLN A 75 -5.65 15.57 0.94
CA GLN A 75 -6.53 16.69 0.61
C GLN A 75 -5.89 18.04 0.95
N ASP A 76 -5.23 18.13 2.10
CA ASP A 76 -4.48 19.31 2.52
C ASP A 76 -3.28 19.58 1.60
N ALA A 77 -2.54 18.54 1.19
CA ALA A 77 -1.41 18.70 0.28
C ALA A 77 -1.86 19.18 -1.11
N LEU A 78 -2.93 18.61 -1.66
CA LEU A 78 -3.51 19.03 -2.94
C LEU A 78 -4.06 20.46 -2.90
N ALA A 79 -4.58 20.90 -1.76
CA ALA A 79 -5.07 22.27 -1.61
C ALA A 79 -3.96 23.33 -1.60
N ASN A 80 -2.74 22.96 -1.22
CA ASN A 80 -1.64 23.90 -0.99
C ASN A 80 -0.54 23.87 -2.05
N ILE A 81 -0.39 22.76 -2.80
CA ILE A 81 0.65 22.65 -3.84
C ILE A 81 0.13 23.27 -5.14
N PRO A 82 0.81 24.31 -5.67
CA PRO A 82 0.40 24.95 -6.92
C PRO A 82 0.70 24.05 -8.13
N ASP A 83 -0.02 24.32 -9.22
CA ASP A 83 0.26 23.78 -10.57
C ASP A 83 0.17 22.24 -10.73
N VAL A 84 -0.48 21.54 -9.79
CA VAL A 84 -0.87 20.13 -9.94
C VAL A 84 -2.33 19.99 -10.39
N ARG A 85 -2.64 18.92 -11.12
CA ARG A 85 -4.01 18.61 -11.56
C ARG A 85 -4.24 17.11 -11.44
N ILE A 86 -5.43 16.74 -10.96
CA ILE A 86 -5.90 15.36 -10.99
C ILE A 86 -6.25 15.02 -12.45
N ILE A 87 -5.64 13.95 -12.98
CA ILE A 87 -5.83 13.50 -14.37
C ILE A 87 -6.50 12.13 -14.47
N GLY A 88 -6.68 11.43 -13.34
CA GLY A 88 -7.39 10.17 -13.28
C GLY A 88 -7.83 9.80 -11.87
N GLU A 89 -8.81 8.89 -11.79
CA GLU A 89 -9.25 8.26 -10.54
C GLU A 89 -9.21 6.74 -10.67
N TYR A 90 -8.82 6.07 -9.60
CA TYR A 90 -8.62 4.62 -9.57
C TYR A 90 -9.17 4.07 -8.26
N ILE A 91 -10.07 3.10 -8.34
CA ILE A 91 -10.71 2.48 -7.17
C ILE A 91 -10.06 1.12 -6.96
N VAL A 92 -9.52 0.90 -5.78
CA VAL A 92 -8.94 -0.39 -5.37
C VAL A 92 -9.78 -0.97 -4.24
N PRO A 93 -10.37 -2.17 -4.43
CA PRO A 93 -10.95 -2.93 -3.34
C PRO A 93 -9.88 -3.22 -2.29
N VAL A 94 -10.18 -2.89 -1.04
CA VAL A 94 -9.30 -3.15 0.09
C VAL A 94 -9.73 -4.45 0.72
N THR A 95 -8.86 -5.43 0.64
CA THR A 95 -8.97 -6.70 1.36
C THR A 95 -7.63 -7.02 1.96
N PHE A 96 -7.60 -7.89 2.96
CA PHE A 96 -6.42 -8.17 3.75
C PHE A 96 -6.21 -9.66 3.88
N ASP A 97 -4.95 -10.08 3.86
CA ASP A 97 -4.54 -11.44 4.15
C ASP A 97 -3.76 -11.47 5.46
N LEU A 98 -3.93 -12.54 6.23
CA LEU A 98 -3.05 -12.86 7.34
C LEU A 98 -1.89 -13.70 6.80
N VAL A 99 -0.66 -13.20 6.95
CA VAL A 99 0.55 -13.86 6.46
C VAL A 99 1.51 -14.17 7.59
N ALA A 100 2.35 -15.18 7.42
CA ALA A 100 3.36 -15.60 8.38
C ALA A 100 4.62 -16.15 7.70
N ARG A 101 5.67 -16.41 8.49
CA ARG A 101 6.82 -17.19 8.03
C ARG A 101 6.40 -18.61 7.61
N SER A 102 7.11 -19.18 6.63
CA SER A 102 6.87 -20.55 6.18
C SER A 102 6.97 -21.55 7.34
N GLY A 103 5.96 -22.40 7.46
CA GLY A 103 5.85 -23.41 8.53
C GLY A 103 5.13 -22.95 9.80
N THR A 104 4.79 -21.66 9.94
CA THR A 104 3.89 -21.20 11.01
C THR A 104 2.47 -21.67 10.70
N GLU A 105 1.78 -22.25 11.69
CA GLU A 105 0.37 -22.57 11.58
C GLU A 105 -0.50 -21.49 12.23
N LEU A 106 -1.77 -21.39 11.81
CA LEU A 106 -2.70 -20.43 12.40
C LEU A 106 -2.82 -20.60 13.93
N ALA A 107 -2.72 -21.83 14.43
CA ALA A 107 -2.78 -22.14 15.86
C ALA A 107 -1.60 -21.56 16.67
N ASP A 108 -0.48 -21.26 16.02
CA ASP A 108 0.72 -20.70 16.64
C ASP A 108 0.62 -19.19 16.87
N VAL A 109 -0.28 -18.51 16.14
CA VAL A 109 -0.34 -17.04 16.14
C VAL A 109 -0.80 -16.52 17.50
N ARG A 110 0.03 -15.68 18.13
CA ARG A 110 -0.27 -14.99 19.39
C ARG A 110 -0.13 -13.49 19.27
N ILE A 111 0.74 -13.00 18.40
CA ILE A 111 0.93 -11.59 18.13
C ILE A 111 0.80 -11.33 16.64
N VAL A 112 -0.07 -10.37 16.29
CA VAL A 112 -0.28 -9.91 14.92
C VAL A 112 0.34 -8.53 14.76
N ASN A 113 1.22 -8.37 13.79
CA ASN A 113 1.78 -7.09 13.41
C ASN A 113 0.93 -6.46 12.30
N ALA A 114 0.49 -5.20 12.46
CA ALA A 114 -0.36 -4.56 11.47
C ALA A 114 -0.40 -3.04 11.64
N HIS A 115 -0.68 -2.33 10.54
CA HIS A 115 -1.07 -0.93 10.66
C HIS A 115 -2.41 -0.83 11.43
N PRO A 116 -2.57 0.12 12.38
CA PRO A 116 -3.77 0.20 13.23
C PRO A 116 -5.10 0.24 12.47
N VAL A 117 -5.13 0.90 11.31
CA VAL A 117 -6.30 0.97 10.42
C VAL A 117 -6.70 -0.41 9.91
N ALA A 118 -5.75 -1.17 9.37
CA ALA A 118 -6.04 -2.49 8.81
C ALA A 118 -6.38 -3.50 9.91
N TYR A 119 -5.72 -3.39 11.06
CA TYR A 119 -6.07 -4.15 12.25
C TYR A 119 -7.52 -3.91 12.68
N ALA A 120 -7.96 -2.64 12.72
CA ALA A 120 -9.34 -2.31 13.07
C ALA A 120 -10.36 -2.88 12.06
N GLN A 121 -9.98 -2.97 10.78
CA GLN A 121 -10.81 -3.54 9.71
C GLN A 121 -10.80 -5.07 9.65
N CYS A 122 -9.98 -5.76 10.45
CA CYS A 122 -9.92 -7.23 10.49
C CYS A 122 -10.28 -7.79 11.88
N ARG A 123 -10.75 -6.94 12.79
CA ARG A 123 -10.90 -7.29 14.21
C ARG A 123 -11.95 -8.37 14.40
N GLY A 124 -13.06 -8.31 13.66
CA GLY A 124 -14.12 -9.33 13.74
C GLY A 124 -13.59 -10.72 13.40
N TRP A 125 -12.83 -10.84 12.31
CA TRP A 125 -12.20 -12.10 11.94
C TRP A 125 -11.16 -12.56 12.97
N LEU A 126 -10.30 -11.66 13.45
CA LEU A 126 -9.25 -11.97 14.42
C LEU A 126 -9.82 -12.42 15.78
N GLU A 127 -10.89 -11.79 16.27
CA GLU A 127 -11.55 -12.19 17.52
C GLU A 127 -12.20 -13.57 17.40
N ALA A 128 -12.77 -13.89 16.23
CA ALA A 128 -13.42 -15.17 15.98
C ALA A 128 -12.42 -16.34 15.84
N ASN A 129 -11.26 -16.10 15.22
CA ASN A 129 -10.30 -17.16 14.86
C ASN A 129 -9.06 -17.20 15.75
N LEU A 130 -8.67 -16.07 16.34
CA LEU A 130 -7.48 -15.91 17.17
C LEU A 130 -7.83 -15.16 18.48
N PRO A 131 -8.76 -15.62 19.32
CA PRO A 131 -9.35 -14.83 20.42
C PRO A 131 -8.38 -14.35 21.52
N ARG A 132 -7.11 -14.78 21.47
CA ARG A 132 -6.05 -14.39 22.43
C ARG A 132 -4.90 -13.62 21.77
N HIS A 133 -5.08 -13.15 20.54
CA HIS A 133 -4.05 -12.41 19.84
C HIS A 133 -3.79 -11.06 20.51
N GLY A 134 -2.52 -10.64 20.51
CA GLY A 134 -2.11 -9.26 20.73
C GLY A 134 -1.84 -8.55 19.40
N HIS A 135 -1.73 -7.22 19.46
CA HIS A 135 -1.42 -6.36 18.31
C HIS A 135 -0.14 -5.57 18.55
N ILE A 136 0.78 -5.64 17.60
CA ILE A 136 1.92 -4.71 17.49
C ILE A 136 1.61 -3.73 16.35
N PRO A 137 1.57 -2.41 16.62
CA PRO A 137 1.42 -1.41 15.57
C PRO A 137 2.62 -1.36 14.64
N SER A 138 2.37 -1.30 13.34
CA SER A 138 3.38 -1.05 12.29
C SER A 138 3.09 0.24 11.53
N PRO A 139 4.11 0.95 11.01
CA PRO A 139 3.93 2.10 10.13
C PRO A 139 3.23 1.76 8.79
N SER A 140 3.27 0.50 8.34
CA SER A 140 2.49 0.05 7.18
C SER A 140 2.28 -1.48 7.20
N ASN A 141 1.29 -1.97 6.46
CA ASN A 141 1.06 -3.42 6.37
C ASN A 141 2.17 -4.16 5.61
N VAL A 142 2.83 -3.49 4.65
CA VAL A 142 4.02 -4.03 4.00
C VAL A 142 5.18 -4.12 4.99
N ALA A 143 5.42 -3.07 5.78
CA ALA A 143 6.45 -3.08 6.80
C ALA A 143 6.17 -4.16 7.87
N ALA A 144 4.89 -4.42 8.18
CA ALA A 144 4.51 -5.50 9.09
C ALA A 144 4.89 -6.88 8.53
N ALA A 145 4.65 -7.13 7.24
CA ALA A 145 5.04 -8.37 6.58
C ALA A 145 6.56 -8.52 6.48
N ALA A 146 7.29 -7.43 6.16
CA ALA A 146 8.74 -7.42 6.10
C ALA A 146 9.37 -7.73 7.48
N ASP A 147 8.84 -7.12 8.55
CA ASP A 147 9.34 -7.31 9.93
C ASP A 147 9.24 -8.77 10.39
N LEU A 148 8.32 -9.58 9.85
CA LEU A 148 8.29 -11.02 10.13
C LEU A 148 9.57 -11.74 9.70
N LEU A 149 10.30 -11.23 8.72
CA LEU A 149 11.54 -11.85 8.22
C LEU A 149 12.78 -11.33 8.96
N GLU A 150 12.66 -10.20 9.66
CA GLU A 150 13.76 -9.53 10.35
C GLU A 150 13.69 -9.68 11.87
N SER A 151 12.51 -9.98 12.42
CA SER A 151 12.29 -10.13 13.85
C SER A 151 11.36 -11.29 14.20
N THR A 152 11.37 -11.68 15.48
CA THR A 152 10.48 -12.69 16.05
C THR A 152 9.47 -12.08 17.02
N ASN A 153 9.20 -10.77 16.91
CA ASN A 153 8.27 -10.07 17.79
C ASN A 153 6.81 -10.40 17.52
N ALA A 154 6.50 -10.89 16.32
CA ALA A 154 5.19 -11.35 15.90
C ALA A 154 5.27 -12.66 15.11
N GLU A 155 4.20 -13.45 15.18
CA GLU A 155 4.05 -14.69 14.39
C GLU A 155 3.37 -14.46 13.05
N ALA A 156 2.50 -13.47 12.97
CA ALA A 156 1.75 -13.13 11.77
C ALA A 156 1.66 -11.63 11.55
N ALA A 157 1.36 -11.24 10.31
CA ALA A 157 1.11 -9.86 9.93
C ALA A 157 -0.15 -9.76 9.08
N ILE A 158 -0.83 -8.62 9.16
CA ILE A 158 -1.86 -8.25 8.19
C ILE A 158 -1.17 -7.58 7.01
N ALA A 159 -1.42 -8.07 5.81
CA ALA A 159 -0.80 -7.59 4.58
C ALA A 159 -1.82 -7.39 3.44
N PRO A 160 -1.51 -6.55 2.44
CA PRO A 160 -2.24 -6.54 1.18
C PRO A 160 -2.12 -7.91 0.47
N PRO A 161 -3.13 -8.32 -0.31
CA PRO A 161 -3.05 -9.55 -1.09
C PRO A 161 -1.89 -9.51 -2.07
N GLY A 162 -1.27 -10.66 -2.30
CA GLY A 162 -0.13 -10.76 -3.21
C GLY A 162 1.20 -10.28 -2.62
N ILE A 163 1.27 -9.92 -1.33
CA ILE A 163 2.52 -9.54 -0.66
C ILE A 163 3.64 -10.59 -0.80
N GLY A 164 3.27 -11.86 -1.01
CA GLY A 164 4.20 -12.96 -1.29
C GLY A 164 5.05 -12.78 -2.56
N ALA A 165 4.65 -11.88 -3.47
CA ALA A 165 5.48 -11.49 -4.62
C ALA A 165 6.67 -10.60 -4.23
N HIS A 166 6.60 -9.94 -3.07
CA HIS A 166 7.64 -9.04 -2.56
C HIS A 166 8.44 -9.63 -1.40
N TYR A 167 7.82 -10.49 -0.58
CA TYR A 167 8.42 -11.07 0.62
C TYR A 167 8.15 -12.58 0.72
N ASP A 168 9.10 -13.34 1.26
CA ASP A 168 8.96 -14.79 1.45
C ASP A 168 8.07 -15.13 2.66
N VAL A 169 6.76 -14.87 2.51
CA VAL A 169 5.73 -15.11 3.51
C VAL A 169 4.63 -16.01 2.94
N THR A 170 4.02 -16.82 3.81
CA THR A 170 2.92 -17.72 3.49
C THR A 170 1.59 -17.13 3.98
N VAL A 171 0.55 -17.23 3.16
CA VAL A 171 -0.82 -16.85 3.55
C VAL A 171 -1.41 -17.92 4.49
N LEU A 172 -1.78 -17.50 5.70
CA LEU A 172 -2.50 -18.34 6.68
C LEU A 172 -4.01 -18.26 6.49
N ALA A 173 -4.52 -17.08 6.15
CA ALA A 173 -5.92 -16.83 5.86
C ALA A 173 -6.04 -15.68 4.88
N ALA A 174 -6.84 -15.85 3.83
CA ALA A 174 -7.08 -14.82 2.83
C ALA A 174 -8.39 -14.09 3.08
N GLY A 175 -8.45 -12.80 2.74
CA GLY A 175 -9.67 -12.01 2.79
C GLY A 175 -10.29 -11.89 4.19
N ILE A 176 -9.48 -11.54 5.18
CA ILE A 176 -9.87 -11.43 6.59
C ILE A 176 -10.49 -10.07 6.97
N GLY A 177 -10.72 -9.19 5.99
CA GLY A 177 -11.38 -7.91 6.21
C GLY A 177 -12.85 -8.09 6.58
N ASP A 178 -13.31 -7.29 7.53
CA ASP A 178 -14.68 -7.35 8.08
C ASP A 178 -15.74 -6.85 7.08
N SER A 179 -15.35 -6.03 6.10
CA SER A 179 -16.23 -5.49 5.06
C SER A 179 -15.80 -5.92 3.66
N ALA A 180 -16.69 -6.60 2.93
CA ALA A 180 -16.49 -6.94 1.52
C ALA A 180 -16.62 -5.74 0.57
N HIS A 181 -17.00 -4.56 1.09
CA HIS A 181 -17.18 -3.32 0.32
C HIS A 181 -16.13 -2.26 0.68
N ALA A 182 -15.07 -2.64 1.41
CA ALA A 182 -13.97 -1.73 1.67
C ALA A 182 -13.24 -1.42 0.36
N GLU A 183 -13.10 -0.13 0.05
CA GLU A 183 -12.42 0.35 -1.14
C GLU A 183 -11.69 1.65 -0.82
N THR A 184 -10.61 1.91 -1.55
CA THR A 184 -9.88 3.17 -1.48
C THR A 184 -9.86 3.79 -2.86
N ARG A 185 -10.23 5.08 -2.92
CA ARG A 185 -10.10 5.91 -4.11
C ARG A 185 -8.72 6.55 -4.11
N PHE A 186 -8.03 6.36 -5.21
CA PHE A 186 -6.76 6.98 -5.53
C PHE A 186 -6.94 7.94 -6.70
N VAL A 187 -6.05 8.93 -6.75
CA VAL A 187 -5.97 9.90 -7.84
C VAL A 187 -4.55 9.95 -8.38
N LEU A 188 -4.44 10.23 -9.68
CA LEU A 188 -3.19 10.43 -10.42
C LEU A 188 -2.98 11.92 -10.75
#